data_AF-A0AB74IWT2-F1
#
_entry.id   AF-A0AB74IWT2-F1
#
_cell.length_a   1.000
_cell.length_b   1.000
_cell.length_c   1.000
_cell.angle_alpha   90.00
_cell.angle_beta   90.00
_cell.angle_gamma   90.00
#
_symmetry.space_group_name_H-M   'P 1'
#
loop_
_entity.id
_entity.type
_entity.pdbx_description
1 polymer ?
#
loop_
_entity_poly.entity_id
_entity_poly.type
_entity_poly.pdbx_seq_one_letter_code
_entity_poly.pdbx_strand_id
1 'polypeptide(L)'
;MLADTRNASKPVQAYVESHNDTVTQVAFHPTQQQTLLSGATDGLVSIFDTTISDEDDALVQVLNHYGAVHCAGFLNAEEVYAVSTDEQLSVYTLSKPTDAEDATLPVTAFGDVREQLKSSYVVDLFPNSPSAYIATGDTSSSRLTLVPLNPSWSFDMSGTMDFPGAHGDEIVRDFLIDNHNQRVITCGEDGQVRLWAQEAQSQPAEADAMEVDGKKKKRKDKKKDRFKPY
;
A
#
# COMPACT_ATOMS: atom_id res chain seq x y z
N MET A 1 -2.09 -9.01 -21.88
CA MET A 1 -1.92 -10.45 -22.23
C MET A 1 -2.04 -11.30 -20.98
N LEU A 2 -2.76 -12.42 -21.05
CA LEU A 2 -2.90 -13.43 -20.00
C LEU A 2 -2.08 -14.67 -20.36
N ALA A 3 -1.36 -15.24 -19.39
CA ALA A 3 -0.51 -16.41 -19.59
C ALA A 3 -0.72 -17.45 -18.49
N ASP A 4 -0.62 -18.73 -18.84
CA ASP A 4 -0.59 -19.82 -17.86
C ASP A 4 0.83 -19.93 -17.31
N THR A 5 1.02 -19.76 -16.01
CA THR A 5 2.34 -19.84 -15.36
C THR A 5 2.98 -21.23 -15.48
N ARG A 6 2.17 -22.28 -15.72
CA ARG A 6 2.66 -23.65 -15.99
C ARG A 6 3.17 -23.81 -17.42
N ASN A 7 2.77 -22.93 -18.34
CA ASN A 7 3.21 -22.91 -19.74
C ASN A 7 3.25 -21.48 -20.29
N ALA A 8 4.23 -20.71 -19.83
CA ALA A 8 4.38 -19.31 -20.20
C ALA A 8 4.91 -19.08 -21.65
N SER A 9 5.07 -20.14 -22.45
CA SER A 9 5.63 -20.04 -23.80
C SER A 9 4.71 -19.34 -24.81
N LYS A 10 3.39 -19.33 -24.53
CA LYS A 10 2.38 -18.64 -25.34
C LYS A 10 1.33 -18.02 -24.43
N PRO A 11 0.87 -16.79 -24.71
CA PRO A 11 -0.26 -16.23 -24.01
C PRO A 11 -1.50 -17.10 -24.28
N VAL A 12 -2.33 -17.26 -23.26
CA VAL A 12 -3.65 -17.89 -23.36
C VAL A 12 -4.62 -16.93 -24.03
N GLN A 13 -4.49 -15.63 -23.75
CA GLN A 13 -5.38 -14.59 -24.26
C GLN A 13 -4.69 -13.22 -24.31
N ALA A 14 -5.20 -12.32 -25.15
CA ALA A 14 -4.70 -10.95 -25.26
C ALA A 14 -5.86 -9.99 -25.51
N TYR A 15 -5.94 -8.96 -24.67
CA TYR A 15 -6.74 -7.76 -24.89
C TYR A 15 -5.75 -6.62 -25.11
N VAL A 16 -5.78 -6.01 -26.29
CA VAL A 16 -4.77 -5.07 -26.79
C VAL A 16 -5.36 -3.80 -27.41
N GLU A 17 -6.68 -3.72 -27.57
CA GLU A 17 -7.37 -2.60 -28.25
C GLU A 17 -8.21 -1.73 -27.29
N SER A 18 -8.36 -2.13 -26.03
CA SER A 18 -9.22 -1.46 -25.04
C SER A 18 -8.64 -0.18 -24.45
N HIS A 19 -7.32 0.02 -24.58
CA HIS A 19 -6.64 1.21 -24.09
C HIS A 19 -5.86 1.86 -25.21
N ASN A 20 -5.89 3.20 -25.24
CA ASN A 20 -5.19 4.00 -26.25
C ASN A 20 -3.83 4.53 -25.77
N ASP A 21 -3.47 4.22 -24.52
CA ASP A 21 -2.22 4.64 -23.91
C ASP A 21 -1.71 3.58 -22.91
N THR A 22 -0.68 3.93 -22.15
CA THR A 22 0.05 3.04 -21.26
C THR A 22 -0.84 2.47 -20.17
N VAL A 23 -0.98 1.14 -20.14
CA VAL A 23 -1.60 0.42 -19.04
C VAL A 23 -0.69 0.54 -17.82
N THR A 24 -1.21 1.14 -16.75
CA THR A 24 -0.49 1.37 -15.49
C THR A 24 -0.80 0.32 -14.44
N GLN A 25 -1.98 -0.31 -14.55
CA GLN A 25 -2.45 -1.24 -13.55
C GLN A 25 -3.24 -2.40 -14.16
N VAL A 26 -3.08 -3.58 -13.58
CA VAL A 26 -3.92 -4.74 -13.82
C VAL A 26 -4.20 -5.46 -12.51
N ALA A 27 -5.44 -5.88 -12.28
CA ALA A 27 -5.81 -6.60 -11.06
C ALA A 27 -6.92 -7.61 -11.35
N PHE A 28 -6.82 -8.82 -10.77
CA PHE A 28 -7.94 -9.75 -10.76
C PHE A 28 -8.89 -9.43 -9.62
N HIS A 29 -10.18 -9.63 -9.86
CA HIS A 29 -11.21 -9.41 -8.86
C HIS A 29 -11.01 -10.37 -7.66
N PRO A 30 -11.16 -9.90 -6.41
CA PRO A 30 -10.78 -10.65 -5.22
C PRO A 30 -11.55 -11.97 -5.03
N THR A 31 -12.77 -12.08 -5.57
CA THR A 31 -13.63 -13.28 -5.45
C THR A 31 -14.04 -13.90 -6.79
N GLN A 32 -13.78 -13.23 -7.92
CA GLN A 32 -14.25 -13.64 -9.25
C GLN A 32 -13.03 -13.74 -10.15
N GLN A 33 -12.38 -14.91 -10.20
CA GLN A 33 -11.07 -15.06 -10.84
C GLN A 33 -11.07 -14.77 -12.35
N GLN A 34 -12.25 -14.79 -12.97
CA GLN A 34 -12.46 -14.45 -14.36
C GLN A 34 -12.69 -12.95 -14.61
N THR A 35 -12.78 -12.13 -13.57
CA THR A 35 -12.96 -10.69 -13.73
C THR A 35 -11.62 -9.99 -13.60
N LEU A 36 -11.24 -9.26 -14.65
CA LEU A 36 -9.97 -8.53 -14.72
C LEU A 36 -10.25 -7.03 -14.81
N LEU A 37 -9.50 -6.24 -14.05
CA LEU A 37 -9.42 -4.79 -14.18
C LEU A 37 -8.13 -4.43 -14.91
N SER A 38 -8.20 -3.44 -15.81
CA SER A 38 -7.04 -2.69 -16.26
C SER A 38 -7.29 -1.19 -16.15
N GLY A 39 -6.27 -0.43 -15.76
CA GLY A 39 -6.29 1.04 -15.75
C GLY A 39 -5.14 1.59 -16.60
N ALA A 40 -5.36 2.72 -17.26
CA ALA A 40 -4.36 3.30 -18.16
C ALA A 40 -4.33 4.84 -18.11
N THR A 41 -3.24 5.41 -18.66
CA THR A 41 -3.05 6.86 -18.74
C THR A 41 -4.00 7.56 -19.72
N ASP A 42 -4.81 6.81 -20.48
CA ASP A 42 -5.92 7.36 -21.28
C ASP A 42 -7.12 7.82 -20.43
N GLY A 43 -7.09 7.57 -19.13
CA GLY A 43 -8.11 7.98 -18.18
C GLY A 43 -9.29 7.03 -18.08
N LEU A 44 -9.12 5.80 -18.57
CA LEU A 44 -10.11 4.73 -18.47
C LEU A 44 -9.65 3.65 -17.49
N VAL A 45 -10.63 3.07 -16.80
CA VAL A 45 -10.48 1.79 -16.12
C VAL A 45 -11.49 0.82 -16.73
N SER A 46 -11.01 -0.29 -17.28
CA SER A 46 -11.82 -1.27 -18.01
C SER A 46 -11.92 -2.56 -17.22
N ILE A 47 -13.12 -3.15 -17.20
CA ILE A 47 -13.44 -4.41 -16.52
C ILE A 47 -13.77 -5.46 -17.59
N PHE A 48 -13.13 -6.62 -17.51
CA PHE A 48 -13.25 -7.70 -18.47
C PHE A 48 -13.72 -9.01 -17.85
N ASP A 49 -14.45 -9.82 -18.63
CA ASP A 49 -14.64 -11.25 -18.39
C ASP A 49 -13.59 -12.05 -19.19
N THR A 50 -12.59 -12.58 -18.48
CA THR A 50 -11.50 -13.35 -19.06
C THR A 50 -11.89 -14.73 -19.58
N THR A 51 -13.15 -15.16 -19.42
CA THR A 51 -13.65 -16.38 -20.08
C THR A 51 -13.99 -16.14 -21.56
N ILE A 52 -14.11 -14.88 -21.97
CA ILE A 52 -14.46 -14.48 -23.33
C ILE A 52 -13.19 -14.08 -24.07
N SER A 53 -12.94 -14.71 -25.22
CA SER A 53 -11.69 -14.52 -25.98
C SER A 53 -11.70 -13.29 -26.88
N ASP A 54 -12.87 -12.93 -27.41
CA ASP A 54 -13.04 -11.69 -28.18
C ASP A 54 -13.03 -10.50 -27.21
N GLU A 55 -12.27 -9.47 -27.54
CA GLU A 55 -12.02 -8.35 -26.62
C GLU A 55 -13.22 -7.44 -26.46
N ASP A 56 -13.95 -7.17 -27.55
CA ASP A 56 -15.13 -6.33 -27.54
C ASP A 56 -16.24 -6.98 -26.70
N ASP A 57 -16.43 -8.30 -26.86
CA ASP A 57 -17.40 -9.08 -26.07
C ASP A 57 -16.93 -9.28 -24.62
N ALA A 58 -15.62 -9.29 -24.35
CA ALA A 58 -15.08 -9.45 -23.00
C ALA A 58 -15.21 -8.19 -22.16
N LEU A 59 -15.33 -7.00 -22.78
CA LEU A 59 -15.41 -5.73 -22.08
C LEU A 59 -16.78 -5.56 -21.40
N VAL A 60 -16.80 -5.76 -20.08
CA VAL A 60 -18.02 -5.71 -19.25
C VAL A 60 -18.41 -4.28 -18.89
N GLN A 61 -17.42 -3.45 -18.55
CA GLN A 61 -17.68 -2.10 -18.07
C GLN A 61 -16.46 -1.21 -18.31
N VAL A 62 -16.70 0.05 -18.70
CA VAL A 62 -15.68 1.09 -18.78
C VAL A 62 -16.01 2.19 -17.77
N LEU A 63 -15.08 2.46 -16.86
CA LEU A 63 -15.15 3.52 -15.87
C LEU A 63 -14.38 4.73 -16.39
N ASN A 64 -15.09 5.84 -16.58
CA ASN A 64 -14.49 7.10 -17.04
C ASN A 64 -13.89 7.85 -15.84
N HIS A 65 -12.57 7.77 -15.68
CA HIS A 65 -11.84 8.51 -14.64
C HIS A 65 -11.37 9.88 -15.11
N TYR A 66 -11.26 10.09 -16.43
CA TYR A 66 -10.96 11.35 -17.13
C TYR A 66 -9.54 11.93 -16.89
N GLY A 67 -8.84 11.55 -15.82
CA GLY A 67 -7.42 11.83 -15.60
C GLY A 67 -6.57 10.60 -15.83
N ALA A 68 -5.32 10.78 -16.27
CA ALA A 68 -4.39 9.68 -16.52
C ALA A 68 -4.25 8.80 -15.27
N VAL A 69 -4.66 7.54 -15.34
CA VAL A 69 -4.72 6.64 -14.18
C VAL A 69 -3.30 6.30 -13.73
N HIS A 70 -2.97 6.70 -12.50
CA HIS A 70 -1.76 6.27 -11.80
C HIS A 70 -1.97 4.86 -11.25
N CYS A 71 -2.94 4.67 -10.36
CA CYS A 71 -3.25 3.38 -9.76
C CYS A 71 -4.76 3.15 -9.68
N ALA A 72 -5.16 1.89 -9.63
CA ALA A 72 -6.55 1.46 -9.56
C ALA A 72 -6.65 0.06 -8.94
N GLY A 73 -7.84 -0.31 -8.46
CA GLY A 73 -8.02 -1.66 -7.93
C GLY A 73 -9.38 -1.88 -7.30
N PHE A 74 -9.66 -3.14 -6.99
CA PHE A 74 -10.88 -3.52 -6.29
C PHE A 74 -10.76 -3.21 -4.79
N LEU A 75 -11.67 -2.41 -4.25
CA LEU A 75 -11.80 -2.23 -2.79
C LEU A 75 -12.53 -3.42 -2.15
N ASN A 76 -13.51 -3.96 -2.86
CA ASN A 76 -14.26 -5.15 -2.48
C ASN A 76 -14.86 -5.83 -3.73
N ALA A 77 -15.88 -6.68 -3.54
CA ALA A 77 -16.51 -7.42 -4.63
C ALA A 77 -17.44 -6.58 -5.55
N GLU A 78 -17.69 -5.32 -5.20
CA GLU A 78 -18.67 -4.46 -5.86
C GLU A 78 -18.11 -3.06 -6.17
N GLU A 79 -16.95 -2.68 -5.64
CA GLU A 79 -16.42 -1.32 -5.73
C GLU A 79 -14.95 -1.31 -6.15
N VAL A 80 -14.63 -0.36 -7.03
CA VAL A 80 -13.30 -0.11 -7.59
C VAL A 80 -12.86 1.31 -7.25
N TYR A 81 -11.60 1.49 -6.88
CA TYR A 81 -10.99 2.81 -6.80
C TYR A 81 -10.14 3.09 -8.05
N ALA A 82 -10.00 4.36 -8.39
CA ALA A 82 -9.00 4.85 -9.33
C ALA A 82 -8.43 6.18 -8.83
N VAL A 83 -7.12 6.34 -9.01
CA VAL A 83 -6.36 7.55 -8.69
C VAL A 83 -5.61 8.00 -9.93
N SER A 84 -5.73 9.27 -10.28
CA SER A 84 -5.00 9.86 -11.40
C SER A 84 -3.61 10.36 -10.99
N THR A 85 -2.77 10.69 -11.99
CA THR A 85 -1.44 11.30 -11.79
C THR A 85 -1.46 12.69 -11.17
N ASP A 86 -2.63 13.33 -11.10
CA ASP A 86 -2.88 14.60 -10.40
C ASP A 86 -3.75 14.40 -9.15
N GLU A 87 -3.67 13.19 -8.58
CA GLU A 87 -4.24 12.80 -7.29
C GLU A 87 -5.77 12.94 -7.19
N GLN A 88 -6.49 12.86 -8.32
CA GLN A 88 -7.95 12.75 -8.30
C GLN A 88 -8.32 11.33 -7.89
N LEU A 89 -8.96 11.16 -6.74
CA LEU A 89 -9.50 9.86 -6.31
C LEU A 89 -11.00 9.78 -6.61
N SER A 90 -11.43 8.63 -7.12
CA SER A 90 -12.85 8.27 -7.21
C SER A 90 -13.07 6.79 -6.90
N VAL A 91 -14.24 6.48 -6.34
CA VAL A 91 -14.72 5.11 -6.11
C VAL A 91 -15.97 4.86 -6.95
N TYR A 92 -15.97 3.77 -7.69
CA TYR A 92 -16.98 3.38 -8.67
C TYR A 92 -17.66 2.09 -8.23
N THR A 93 -18.98 2.01 -8.42
CA THR A 93 -19.71 0.75 -8.29
C THR A 93 -19.64 -0.06 -9.60
N LEU A 94 -19.36 -1.36 -9.45
CA LEU A 94 -19.39 -2.32 -10.54
C LEU A 94 -20.83 -2.69 -10.93
N SER A 95 -21.04 -2.89 -12.24
CA SER A 95 -22.33 -3.36 -12.75
C SER A 95 -22.62 -4.79 -12.31
N LYS A 96 -23.91 -5.05 -12.06
CA LYS A 96 -24.44 -6.38 -11.76
C LYS A 96 -25.26 -6.86 -12.97
N PRO A 97 -25.36 -8.19 -13.21
CA PRO A 97 -26.18 -8.73 -14.30
C PRO A 97 -27.66 -8.34 -14.25
N THR A 98 -28.14 -7.88 -13.10
CA THR A 98 -29.51 -7.41 -12.88
C THR A 98 -29.71 -5.94 -13.21
N ASP A 99 -28.63 -5.19 -13.42
CA ASP A 99 -28.71 -3.77 -13.76
C ASP A 99 -29.16 -3.61 -15.20
N ALA A 100 -29.84 -2.51 -15.49
CA ALA A 100 -30.17 -2.15 -16.87
C ALA A 100 -28.89 -1.79 -17.64
N GLU A 101 -28.84 -2.06 -18.95
CA GLU A 101 -27.66 -1.75 -19.78
C GLU A 101 -27.24 -0.27 -19.70
N ASP A 102 -28.20 0.65 -19.59
CA ASP A 102 -27.96 2.10 -19.47
C ASP A 102 -27.98 2.62 -18.01
N ALA A 103 -27.83 1.74 -17.03
CA ALA A 103 -27.85 2.15 -15.62
C ALA A 103 -26.70 3.10 -15.29
N THR A 104 -27.03 4.28 -14.75
CA THR A 104 -26.03 5.17 -14.16
C THR A 104 -25.72 4.67 -12.75
N LEU A 105 -24.55 4.05 -12.59
CA LEU A 105 -24.11 3.53 -11.31
C LEU A 105 -23.50 4.63 -10.42
N PRO A 106 -23.58 4.49 -9.09
CA PRO A 106 -22.99 5.46 -8.16
C PRO A 106 -21.48 5.63 -8.38
N VAL A 107 -21.02 6.88 -8.25
CA VAL A 107 -19.61 7.24 -8.19
C VAL A 107 -19.42 8.21 -7.03
N THR A 108 -18.48 7.88 -6.14
CA THR A 108 -18.02 8.79 -5.09
C THR A 108 -16.74 9.47 -5.57
N ALA A 109 -16.85 10.72 -6.01
CA ALA A 109 -15.71 11.52 -6.43
C ALA A 109 -15.14 12.30 -5.24
N PHE A 110 -13.91 11.98 -4.83
CA PHE A 110 -13.18 12.70 -3.80
C PHE A 110 -12.42 13.91 -4.37
N GLY A 111 -12.12 13.88 -5.67
CA GLY A 111 -11.31 14.90 -6.35
C GLY A 111 -9.85 14.84 -5.89
N ASP A 112 -9.15 15.98 -5.98
CA ASP A 112 -7.79 16.12 -5.46
C ASP A 112 -7.76 15.87 -3.94
N VAL A 113 -7.11 14.79 -3.53
CA VAL A 113 -7.09 14.37 -2.12
C VAL A 113 -5.93 14.97 -1.32
N ARG A 114 -5.00 15.70 -1.94
CA ARG A 114 -3.76 16.16 -1.28
C ARG A 114 -4.04 17.07 -0.08
N GLU A 115 -4.97 18.02 -0.21
CA GLU A 115 -5.36 18.90 0.90
C GLU A 115 -6.06 18.11 2.03
N GLN A 116 -6.95 17.18 1.67
CA GLN A 116 -7.72 16.37 2.61
C GLN A 116 -6.81 15.44 3.44
N LEU A 117 -5.81 14.85 2.79
CA LEU A 117 -4.87 13.89 3.38
C LEU A 117 -3.59 14.54 3.91
N LYS A 118 -3.44 15.86 3.75
CA LYS A 118 -2.24 16.63 4.14
C LYS A 118 -0.95 16.02 3.56
N SER A 119 -1.00 15.66 2.30
CA SER A 119 0.08 14.97 1.60
C SER A 119 0.48 15.68 0.31
N SER A 120 1.62 15.28 -0.24
CA SER A 120 2.10 15.75 -1.54
C SER A 120 1.62 14.87 -2.70
N TYR A 121 1.49 13.55 -2.46
CA TYR A 121 1.07 12.58 -3.46
C TYR A 121 0.41 11.35 -2.82
N VAL A 122 -0.31 10.57 -3.61
CA VAL A 122 -0.81 9.23 -3.26
C VAL A 122 0.18 8.19 -3.77
N VAL A 123 0.50 7.19 -2.94
CA VAL A 123 1.33 6.04 -3.34
C VAL A 123 0.44 4.98 -3.97
N ASP A 124 -0.45 4.38 -3.17
CA ASP A 124 -1.47 3.44 -3.62
C ASP A 124 -2.54 3.24 -2.53
N LEU A 125 -3.59 2.46 -2.82
CA LEU A 125 -4.56 1.99 -1.84
C LEU A 125 -4.40 0.49 -1.57
N PHE A 126 -4.52 0.10 -0.31
CA PHE A 126 -4.51 -1.29 0.14
C PHE A 126 -5.90 -1.71 0.64
N PRO A 127 -6.62 -2.56 -0.12
CA PRO A 127 -7.90 -3.12 0.32
C PRO A 127 -7.74 -4.02 1.55
N ASN A 128 -8.58 -3.82 2.57
CA ASN A 128 -8.58 -4.60 3.81
C ASN A 128 -10.02 -4.83 4.29
N SER A 129 -10.85 -5.40 3.40
CA SER A 129 -12.30 -5.49 3.54
C SER A 129 -12.78 -5.84 4.97
N PRO A 130 -13.74 -5.10 5.53
CA PRO A 130 -14.59 -4.07 4.89
C PRO A 130 -13.98 -2.66 4.87
N SER A 131 -12.70 -2.49 5.21
CA SER A 131 -12.01 -1.20 5.18
C SER A 131 -10.90 -1.20 4.11
N ALA A 132 -10.15 -0.11 4.04
CA ALA A 132 -8.93 -0.01 3.24
C ALA A 132 -7.94 0.94 3.93
N TYR A 133 -6.72 1.01 3.39
CA TYR A 133 -5.78 2.08 3.70
C TYR A 133 -5.45 2.83 2.40
N ILE A 134 -5.28 4.14 2.49
CA ILE A 134 -4.62 4.93 1.45
C ILE A 134 -3.24 5.31 1.97
N ALA A 135 -2.21 5.00 1.19
CA ALA A 135 -0.85 5.42 1.46
C ALA A 135 -0.58 6.74 0.76
N THR A 136 -0.07 7.71 1.50
CA THR A 136 0.30 9.01 0.95
C THR A 136 1.71 9.39 1.38
N GLY A 137 2.43 10.03 0.48
CA GLY A 137 3.75 10.59 0.76
C GLY A 137 3.70 12.11 0.85
N ASP A 138 4.51 12.68 1.74
CA ASP A 138 4.71 14.11 1.87
C ASP A 138 6.19 14.46 1.72
N THR A 139 6.52 15.12 0.61
CA THR A 139 7.89 15.54 0.28
C THR A 139 8.39 16.60 1.26
N SER A 140 7.50 17.45 1.80
CA SER A 140 7.91 18.56 2.67
C SER A 140 8.41 18.09 4.03
N SER A 141 7.95 16.93 4.48
CA SER A 141 8.31 16.36 5.78
C SER A 141 8.87 14.94 5.70
N SER A 142 9.23 14.49 4.49
CA SER A 142 9.91 13.22 4.23
C SER A 142 9.18 12.02 4.86
N ARG A 143 7.84 12.01 4.80
CA ARG A 143 6.99 11.05 5.54
C ARG A 143 6.08 10.27 4.60
N LEU A 144 5.92 8.98 4.89
CA LEU A 144 4.79 8.18 4.41
C LEU A 144 3.75 8.10 5.52
N THR A 145 2.47 8.21 5.16
CA THR A 145 1.34 8.04 6.07
C THR A 145 0.36 7.04 5.47
N LEU A 146 -0.06 6.07 6.28
CA LEU A 146 -1.22 5.23 5.97
C LEU A 146 -2.44 5.81 6.67
N VAL A 147 -3.43 6.22 5.89
CA VAL A 147 -4.71 6.74 6.38
C VAL A 147 -5.76 5.63 6.24
N PRO A 148 -6.42 5.18 7.32
CA PRO A 148 -7.53 4.23 7.22
C PRO A 148 -8.72 4.84 6.48
N LEU A 149 -9.39 4.02 5.68
CA LEU A 149 -10.71 4.30 5.12
C LEU A 149 -11.72 3.40 5.83
N ASN A 150 -12.79 3.99 6.34
CA ASN A 150 -13.88 3.22 6.93
C ASN A 150 -14.72 2.53 5.83
N PRO A 151 -15.72 1.69 6.18
CA PRO A 151 -16.55 1.00 5.19
C PRO A 151 -17.40 1.91 4.28
N SER A 152 -17.49 3.20 4.57
CA SER A 152 -18.08 4.21 3.67
C SER A 152 -17.03 4.97 2.85
N TRP A 153 -15.79 4.47 2.84
CA TRP A 153 -14.64 5.04 2.15
C TRP A 153 -14.24 6.46 2.57
N SER A 154 -14.68 6.92 3.73
CA SER A 154 -14.22 8.21 4.25
C SER A 154 -12.91 8.06 5.01
N PHE A 155 -12.03 9.06 4.86
CA PHE A 155 -10.73 9.09 5.52
C PHE A 155 -10.84 9.24 7.04
N ASP A 156 -10.26 8.31 7.79
CA ASP A 156 -10.10 8.41 9.23
C ASP A 156 -8.74 9.03 9.59
N MET A 157 -8.71 10.35 9.65
CA MET A 157 -7.50 11.10 10.00
C MET A 157 -7.08 10.96 11.48
N SER A 158 -7.86 10.26 12.31
CA SER A 158 -7.51 10.00 13.72
C SER A 158 -6.75 8.70 13.93
N GLY A 159 -6.85 7.76 12.99
CA GLY A 159 -6.23 6.44 13.04
C GLY A 159 -4.99 6.27 12.15
N THR A 160 -4.33 7.36 11.77
CA THR A 160 -3.20 7.32 10.82
C THR A 160 -1.99 6.60 11.41
N MET A 161 -1.25 5.91 10.54
CA MET A 161 0.07 5.36 10.87
C MET A 161 1.14 6.12 10.08
N ASP A 162 2.05 6.76 10.79
CA ASP A 162 3.12 7.55 10.21
C ASP A 162 4.44 6.77 10.18
N PHE A 163 5.18 6.92 9.08
CA PHE A 163 6.51 6.37 8.87
C PHE A 163 7.47 7.54 8.56
N PRO A 164 7.99 8.23 9.59
CA PRO A 164 8.85 9.39 9.40
C PRO A 164 10.18 9.00 8.77
N GLY A 165 10.64 9.77 7.79
CA GLY A 165 11.88 9.51 7.08
C GLY A 165 11.81 8.27 6.20
N ALA A 166 10.61 7.85 5.77
CA ALA A 166 10.40 6.55 5.13
C ALA A 166 11.36 6.28 3.98
N HIS A 167 11.59 7.28 3.11
CA HIS A 167 12.61 7.24 2.06
C HIS A 167 13.40 8.57 1.98
N GLY A 168 13.52 9.28 3.12
CA GLY A 168 14.18 10.59 3.16
C GLY A 168 13.51 11.60 2.23
N ASP A 169 14.30 12.29 1.41
CA ASP A 169 13.81 13.29 0.45
C ASP A 169 13.29 12.66 -0.86
N GLU A 170 13.41 11.34 -1.01
CA GLU A 170 13.00 10.59 -2.20
C GLU A 170 11.55 10.11 -2.10
N ILE A 171 10.94 9.86 -3.26
CA ILE A 171 9.54 9.45 -3.38
C ILE A 171 9.37 7.99 -2.97
N VAL A 172 8.35 7.70 -2.16
CA VAL A 172 7.91 6.33 -1.89
C VAL A 172 7.11 5.84 -3.09
N ARG A 173 7.53 4.72 -3.68
CA ARG A 173 6.98 4.20 -4.93
C ARG A 173 5.97 3.09 -4.73
N ASP A 174 6.10 2.30 -3.67
CA ASP A 174 5.15 1.24 -3.36
C ASP A 174 5.19 0.89 -1.87
N PHE A 175 4.14 0.23 -1.41
CA PHE A 175 4.07 -0.33 -0.07
C PHE A 175 3.29 -1.65 -0.07
N LEU A 176 3.57 -2.49 0.93
CA LEU A 176 2.83 -3.71 1.17
C LEU A 176 2.53 -3.83 2.67
N ILE A 177 1.28 -4.16 3.00
CA ILE A 177 0.89 -4.50 4.37
C ILE A 177 0.85 -6.02 4.51
N ASP A 178 1.70 -6.53 5.40
CA ASP A 178 1.68 -7.92 5.84
C ASP A 178 0.91 -8.00 7.17
N ASN A 179 -0.40 -8.19 7.04
CA ASN A 179 -1.30 -8.38 8.18
C ASN A 179 -0.96 -9.61 9.03
N HIS A 180 -0.34 -10.66 8.46
CA HIS A 180 -0.02 -11.86 9.21
C HIS A 180 1.11 -11.60 10.21
N ASN A 181 2.16 -10.89 9.77
CA ASN A 181 3.32 -10.60 10.61
C ASN A 181 3.29 -9.21 11.25
N GLN A 182 2.23 -8.44 11.02
CA GLN A 182 2.05 -7.06 11.50
C GLN A 182 3.20 -6.16 11.06
N ARG A 183 3.46 -6.15 9.74
CA ARG A 183 4.56 -5.38 9.15
C ARG A 183 4.08 -4.56 7.96
N VAL A 184 4.78 -3.47 7.72
CA VAL A 184 4.67 -2.68 6.49
C VAL A 184 6.01 -2.75 5.77
N ILE A 185 5.99 -2.94 4.46
CA ILE A 185 7.16 -2.88 3.60
C ILE A 185 6.99 -1.67 2.70
N THR A 186 8.04 -0.90 2.49
CA THR A 186 8.01 0.27 1.60
C THR A 186 9.22 0.23 0.67
N CYS A 187 9.06 0.72 -0.55
CA CYS A 187 10.18 0.96 -1.48
C CYS A 187 10.10 2.37 -2.06
N GLY A 188 11.24 2.92 -2.48
CA GLY A 188 11.30 4.30 -2.97
C GLY A 188 12.40 4.55 -3.99
N GLU A 189 12.45 5.78 -4.50
CA GLU A 189 13.43 6.23 -5.50
C GLU A 189 14.88 6.23 -4.99
N ASP A 190 15.07 6.19 -3.66
CA ASP A 190 16.37 5.97 -3.02
C ASP A 190 16.98 4.58 -3.30
N GLY A 191 16.25 3.72 -4.00
CA GLY A 191 16.67 2.37 -4.36
C GLY A 191 16.65 1.40 -3.17
N GLN A 192 15.99 1.75 -2.08
CA GLN A 192 15.92 0.93 -0.87
C GLN A 192 14.53 0.31 -0.69
N VAL A 193 14.52 -0.84 -0.01
CA VAL A 193 13.30 -1.45 0.55
C VAL A 193 13.46 -1.42 2.06
N ARG A 194 12.44 -0.93 2.77
CA ARG A 194 12.41 -0.85 4.23
C ARG A 194 11.29 -1.72 4.80
N LEU A 195 11.56 -2.30 5.96
CA LEU A 195 10.61 -3.11 6.72
C LEU A 195 10.31 -2.39 8.03
N TRP A 196 9.03 -2.16 8.27
CA TRP A 196 8.50 -1.53 9.47
C TRP A 196 7.76 -2.58 10.27
N ALA A 197 8.12 -2.74 11.53
CA ALA A 197 7.47 -3.65 12.46
C ALA A 197 7.35 -2.97 13.81
N GLN A 198 6.28 -3.26 14.54
CA GLN A 198 6.16 -2.78 15.90
C GLN A 198 7.24 -3.46 16.75
N GLU A 199 8.03 -2.68 17.48
CA GLU A 199 8.98 -3.24 18.45
C GLU A 199 8.19 -4.07 19.47
N ALA A 200 8.52 -5.35 19.58
CA ALA A 200 8.02 -6.17 20.68
C ALA A 200 8.50 -5.51 21.98
N GLN A 201 7.58 -5.08 22.83
CA GLN A 201 7.93 -4.64 24.18
C GLN A 201 8.61 -5.82 24.89
N SER A 202 9.93 -5.80 24.96
CA SER A 202 10.67 -6.72 25.81
C SER A 202 10.27 -6.42 27.25
N GLN A 203 9.51 -7.32 27.87
CA GLN A 203 9.32 -7.27 29.32
C GLN A 203 10.71 -7.25 29.95
N PRO A 204 11.02 -6.29 30.85
CA PRO A 204 12.27 -6.34 31.58
C PRO A 204 12.28 -7.65 32.35
N ALA A 205 13.26 -8.51 32.06
CA ALA A 205 13.51 -9.70 32.84
C ALA A 205 13.68 -9.26 34.30
N GLU A 206 12.84 -9.78 35.21
CA GLU A 206 13.05 -9.64 36.63
C GLU A 206 14.45 -10.18 36.94
N ALA A 207 15.36 -9.27 37.30
CA ALA A 207 16.68 -9.63 37.76
C ALA A 207 16.49 -10.31 39.13
N ASP A 208 16.47 -11.64 39.13
CA ASP A 208 16.47 -12.44 40.33
C ASP A 208 17.78 -12.16 41.09
N ALA A 209 17.67 -11.36 42.14
CA ALA A 209 18.79 -10.92 42.95
C ALA A 209 19.29 -12.10 43.79
N MET A 210 20.23 -12.88 43.24
CA MET A 210 21.05 -13.78 44.06
C MET A 210 22.06 -12.96 44.85
N GLU A 211 21.80 -12.77 46.15
CA GLU A 211 22.81 -12.34 47.12
C GLU A 211 23.95 -13.35 47.17
N VAL A 212 25.16 -12.92 46.82
CA VAL A 212 26.40 -13.67 47.06
C VAL A 212 27.11 -13.06 48.26
N ASP A 213 27.04 -13.76 49.40
CA ASP A 213 27.79 -13.43 50.63
C ASP A 213 29.30 -13.65 50.41
N GLY A 214 30.02 -12.56 50.17
CA GLY A 214 31.47 -12.54 49.94
C GLY A 214 32.23 -11.87 51.09
N LYS A 215 32.67 -12.67 52.08
CA LYS A 215 33.56 -12.24 53.19
C LYS A 215 34.82 -11.50 52.70
N LYS A 216 34.91 -10.19 52.97
CA LYS A 216 36.13 -9.37 52.80
C LYS A 216 37.18 -9.69 53.87
N LYS A 217 38.30 -10.33 53.48
CA LYS A 217 39.54 -10.38 54.29
C LYS A 217 40.38 -9.11 54.05
N LYS A 218 40.47 -8.24 55.06
CA LYS A 218 41.41 -7.10 55.12
C LYS A 218 42.86 -7.59 55.10
N ARG A 219 43.66 -7.13 54.14
CA ARG A 219 45.14 -7.18 54.20
C ARG A 219 45.67 -5.77 54.49
N LYS A 220 46.62 -5.72 55.42
CA LYS A 220 47.10 -4.57 56.19
C LYS A 220 48.23 -3.86 55.44
N ASP A 221 48.12 -2.55 55.27
CA ASP A 221 49.16 -1.67 54.74
C ASP A 221 50.45 -1.73 55.58
N LYS A 222 51.60 -1.75 54.91
CA LYS A 222 52.89 -1.37 55.48
C LYS A 222 53.61 -0.42 54.53
N LYS A 223 53.58 0.86 54.91
CA LYS A 223 54.35 1.98 54.35
C LYS A 223 55.85 1.82 54.68
N LYS A 224 56.72 2.26 53.77
CA LYS A 224 58.09 2.83 53.91
C LYS A 224 58.73 2.78 52.51
N ASP A 225 59.47 3.73 51.97
CA ASP A 225 59.80 5.12 52.23
C ASP A 225 60.53 5.59 50.95
N ARG A 226 60.42 6.88 50.63
CA ARG A 226 61.31 7.75 49.81
C ARG A 226 62.50 7.13 49.03
N PHE A 227 62.69 7.53 47.75
CA PHE A 227 63.62 8.62 47.31
C PHE A 227 63.59 8.83 45.77
N LYS A 228 63.75 10.08 45.31
CA LYS A 228 64.00 10.58 43.91
C LYS A 228 65.53 10.69 43.68
N PRO A 229 66.13 10.68 42.47
CA PRO A 229 66.06 11.79 41.47
C PRO A 229 66.12 11.27 40.00
N TYR A 230 65.98 12.05 38.92
CA TYR A 230 66.20 13.47 38.64
C TYR A 230 65.00 14.02 37.84
#